data_AF-A0A831NT84-F1
#
_entry.id   AF-A0A831NT84-F1
#
_cell.length_a   1.000
_cell.length_b   1.000
_cell.length_c   1.000
_cell.angle_alpha   90.00
_cell.angle_beta   90.00
_cell.angle_gamma   90.00
#
_symmetry.space_group_name_H-M   'P 1'
#
loop_
_entity.id
_entity.type
_entity.pdbx_description
1 polymer ?
#
loop_
_entity_poly.entity_id
_entity_poly.type
_entity_poly.pdbx_seq_one_letter_code
_entity_poly.pdbx_strand_id
1 'polypeptide(L)'
;MGLYSSFIGRKFKHIAEKKYEDIIKHYKEFLLTEEERKVPEIRSILMPLDRYVKDVPMELYETISAYEAGVLLVYILDSQVFELVRQTLSLEASEEFRRREEVMGEELLNNLAKKLESCGLRVQRRIFFGNKSDDVIKLAENYNMLAISKNYGAEITKTSPLSPLVLKILQHLEIPVIIY
;
A
#
# COMPACT_ATOMS: atom_id res chain seq x y z
N MET A 1 -2.33 19.82 24.75
CA MET A 1 -1.31 20.86 25.07
C MET A 1 -1.02 21.15 26.56
N GLY A 2 -1.68 20.53 27.56
CA GLY A 2 -1.48 20.92 28.98
C GLY A 2 -0.44 20.14 29.80
N LEU A 3 -0.19 18.85 29.50
CA LEU A 3 0.61 17.97 30.38
C LEU A 3 2.12 18.06 30.12
N TYR A 4 2.56 18.10 28.86
CA TYR A 4 3.99 18.19 28.54
C TYR A 4 4.58 19.59 28.72
N SER A 5 3.80 20.63 28.38
CA SER A 5 4.16 22.03 28.63
C SER A 5 4.30 22.31 30.12
N SER A 6 3.40 21.76 30.95
CA SER A 6 3.50 21.87 32.40
C SER A 6 4.68 21.07 32.98
N PHE A 7 5.03 19.92 32.41
CA PHE A 7 6.21 19.15 32.82
C PHE A 7 7.53 19.86 32.49
N ILE A 8 7.68 20.38 31.26
CA ILE A 8 8.87 21.14 30.83
C ILE A 8 8.96 22.45 31.60
N GLY A 9 7.84 23.18 31.72
CA GLY A 9 7.77 24.42 32.50
C GLY A 9 8.11 24.22 33.98
N ARG A 10 7.66 23.11 34.61
CA ARG A 10 8.03 22.80 36.00
C ARG A 10 9.51 22.52 36.18
N LYS A 11 10.12 21.76 35.29
CA LYS A 11 11.52 21.29 35.43
C LYS A 11 12.54 22.41 35.16
N PHE A 12 12.20 23.35 34.28
CA PHE A 12 13.12 24.41 33.82
C PHE A 12 12.70 25.83 34.21
N LYS A 13 11.74 25.94 35.15
CA LYS A 13 11.11 27.19 35.63
C LYS A 13 12.09 28.32 35.98
N HIS A 14 13.32 27.99 36.36
CA HIS A 14 14.32 28.96 36.81
C HIS A 14 15.56 29.08 35.92
N ILE A 15 15.61 28.38 34.78
CA ILE A 15 16.83 28.28 33.95
C ILE A 15 16.68 29.04 32.63
N ALA A 16 15.53 28.89 31.95
CA ALA A 16 15.38 29.40 30.58
C ALA A 16 13.91 29.55 30.15
N GLU A 17 13.04 29.99 31.06
CA GLU A 17 11.58 30.05 30.84
C GLU A 17 11.21 30.81 29.56
N LYS A 18 11.76 32.02 29.36
CA LYS A 18 11.57 32.82 28.13
C LYS A 18 12.15 32.15 26.88
N LYS A 19 13.33 31.53 26.98
CA LYS A 19 13.99 30.87 25.84
C LYS A 19 13.20 29.65 25.36
N TYR A 20 12.63 28.86 26.27
CA TYR A 20 11.81 27.71 25.92
C TYR A 20 10.43 28.10 25.40
N GLU A 21 9.80 29.13 25.97
CA GLU A 21 8.57 29.70 25.41
C GLU A 21 8.80 30.23 24.00
N ASP A 22 9.90 30.94 23.76
CA ASP A 22 10.28 31.42 22.45
C ASP A 22 10.55 30.27 21.47
N ILE A 23 11.25 29.21 21.89
CA ILE A 23 11.45 28.00 21.08
C ILE A 23 10.10 27.35 20.75
N ILE A 24 9.24 27.07 21.74
CA ILE A 24 7.95 26.43 21.49
C ILE A 24 7.07 27.30 20.58
N LYS A 25 7.15 28.63 20.69
CA LYS A 25 6.42 29.57 19.83
C LYS A 25 6.96 29.57 18.39
N HIS A 26 8.28 29.59 18.21
CA HIS A 26 8.92 29.58 16.88
C HIS A 26 8.83 28.21 16.20
N TYR A 27 8.81 27.12 16.97
CA TYR A 27 8.78 25.76 16.44
C TYR A 27 7.41 25.09 16.53
N LYS A 28 6.35 25.85 16.84
CA LYS A 28 4.98 25.33 16.99
C LYS A 28 4.49 24.59 15.74
N GLU A 29 4.91 25.06 14.57
CA GLU A 29 4.57 24.48 13.26
C GLU A 29 5.32 23.17 12.98
N PHE A 30 6.39 22.86 13.72
CA PHE A 30 7.13 21.60 13.63
C PHE A 30 6.74 20.60 14.73
N LEU A 31 5.91 21.02 15.69
CA LEU A 31 5.39 20.13 16.72
C LEU A 31 4.13 19.45 16.17
N LEU A 32 4.17 18.11 16.10
CA LEU A 32 3.01 17.29 15.76
C LEU A 32 1.79 17.72 16.61
N THR A 33 0.72 18.07 15.92
CA THR A 33 -0.61 18.31 16.49
C THR A 33 -1.10 17.06 17.24
N GLU A 34 -2.08 17.22 18.14
CA GLU A 34 -2.63 16.06 18.88
C GLU A 34 -3.30 15.03 17.95
N GLU A 35 -3.66 15.44 16.73
CA GLU A 35 -4.15 14.57 15.65
C GLU A 35 -3.01 13.80 14.99
N GLU A 36 -1.90 14.48 14.66
CA GLU A 36 -0.67 13.87 14.10
C GLU A 36 0.08 12.96 15.10
N ARG A 37 -0.25 13.05 16.40
CA ARG A 37 0.29 12.16 17.44
C ARG A 37 -0.32 10.77 17.44
N LYS A 38 -1.45 10.55 16.78
CA LYS A 38 -2.05 9.22 16.67
C LYS A 38 -1.37 8.50 15.53
N VAL A 39 -0.39 7.65 15.86
CA VAL A 39 0.14 6.68 14.90
C VAL A 39 -1.06 5.86 14.39
N PRO A 40 -1.33 5.84 13.08
CA PRO A 40 -2.48 5.12 12.54
C PRO A 40 -2.33 3.64 12.88
N GLU A 41 -3.36 3.07 13.49
CA GLU A 41 -3.37 1.66 13.88
C GLU A 41 -3.62 0.81 12.62
N ILE A 42 -2.57 0.18 12.10
CA ILE A 42 -2.66 -0.65 10.89
C ILE A 42 -3.04 -2.08 11.30
N ARG A 43 -4.29 -2.46 11.06
CA ARG A 43 -4.80 -3.82 11.30
C ARG A 43 -5.04 -4.62 10.03
N SER A 44 -5.09 -3.93 8.89
CA SER A 44 -5.38 -4.51 7.58
C SER A 44 -4.57 -3.83 6.48
N ILE A 45 -3.92 -4.64 5.64
CA ILE A 45 -3.08 -4.19 4.52
C ILE A 45 -3.62 -4.83 3.23
N LEU A 46 -3.89 -4.00 2.23
CA LEU A 46 -4.23 -4.44 0.88
C LEU A 46 -2.96 -4.50 0.03
N MET A 47 -2.75 -5.59 -0.68
CA MET A 47 -1.64 -5.79 -1.61
C MET A 47 -2.16 -6.21 -2.98
N PRO A 48 -2.41 -5.26 -3.90
CA PRO A 48 -2.80 -5.58 -5.25
C PRO A 48 -1.59 -6.01 -6.08
N LEU A 49 -1.82 -7.02 -6.92
CA LEU A 49 -0.82 -7.70 -7.72
C LEU A 49 -1.36 -7.91 -9.13
N ASP A 50 -0.44 -7.94 -10.08
CA ASP A 50 -0.71 -8.34 -11.45
C ASP A 50 0.58 -8.88 -12.10
N ARG A 51 0.50 -9.24 -13.38
CA ARG A 51 1.62 -9.78 -14.15
C ARG A 51 2.88 -8.90 -14.22
N TYR A 52 2.78 -7.61 -13.90
CA TYR A 52 3.91 -6.68 -13.93
C TYR A 52 4.65 -6.63 -12.59
N VAL A 53 4.06 -7.18 -11.53
CA VAL A 53 4.69 -7.35 -10.23
C VAL A 53 5.57 -8.61 -10.25
N LYS A 54 6.88 -8.43 -10.39
CA LYS A 54 7.85 -9.53 -10.49
C LYS A 54 8.59 -9.79 -9.19
N ASP A 55 9.09 -8.73 -8.55
CA ASP A 55 9.93 -8.83 -7.36
C ASP A 55 9.41 -7.93 -6.25
N VAL A 56 9.03 -8.55 -5.13
CA VAL A 56 8.71 -7.85 -3.88
C VAL A 56 9.99 -7.82 -3.04
N PRO A 57 10.51 -6.63 -2.67
CA PRO A 57 11.75 -6.50 -1.91
C PRO A 57 11.62 -7.04 -0.48
N MET A 58 12.70 -7.57 0.09
CA MET A 58 12.70 -8.15 1.44
C MET A 58 12.28 -7.11 2.49
N GLU A 59 12.75 -5.88 2.29
CA GLU A 59 12.48 -4.70 3.10
C GLU A 59 10.98 -4.43 3.24
N LEU A 60 10.18 -4.75 2.20
CA LEU A 60 8.73 -4.63 2.31
C LEU A 60 8.17 -5.63 3.32
N TYR A 61 8.57 -6.89 3.26
CA TYR A 61 8.11 -7.94 4.19
C TYR A 61 8.47 -7.59 5.62
N GLU A 62 9.71 -7.15 5.87
CA GLU A 62 10.16 -6.70 7.19
C GLU A 62 9.31 -5.53 7.68
N THR A 63 9.10 -4.52 6.83
CA THR A 63 8.30 -3.34 7.17
C THR A 63 6.86 -3.69 7.51
N ILE A 64 6.19 -4.49 6.68
CA ILE A 64 4.79 -4.83 6.92
C ILE A 64 4.61 -5.83 8.07
N SER A 65 5.61 -6.68 8.34
CA SER A 65 5.61 -7.60 9.48
C SER A 65 5.71 -6.90 10.83
N ALA A 66 6.18 -5.66 10.86
CA ALA A 66 6.18 -4.83 12.06
C ALA A 66 4.75 -4.43 12.49
N TYR A 67 3.77 -4.54 11.59
CA TYR A 67 2.36 -4.36 11.91
C TYR A 67 1.71 -5.72 12.25
N GLU A 68 0.94 -5.79 13.33
CA GLU A 68 0.11 -6.95 13.67
C GLU A 68 -1.16 -7.04 12.77
N ALA A 69 -0.97 -6.90 11.46
CA ALA A 69 -2.04 -6.73 10.49
C ALA A 69 -2.37 -8.02 9.72
N GLY A 70 -3.62 -8.12 9.26
CA GLY A 70 -3.99 -9.06 8.20
C GLY A 70 -3.64 -8.49 6.82
N VAL A 71 -3.14 -9.33 5.92
CA VAL A 71 -2.81 -8.95 4.55
C VAL A 71 -3.78 -9.61 3.58
N LEU A 72 -4.44 -8.82 2.73
CA LEU A 72 -5.16 -9.34 1.58
C LEU A 72 -4.30 -9.16 0.33
N LEU A 73 -3.83 -10.28 -0.23
CA LEU A 73 -3.25 -10.33 -1.56
C LEU A 73 -4.37 -10.47 -2.60
N VAL A 74 -4.41 -9.55 -3.56
CA VAL A 74 -5.42 -9.55 -4.64
C VAL A 74 -4.72 -9.52 -5.99
N TYR A 75 -5.02 -10.49 -6.84
CA TYR A 75 -4.61 -10.48 -8.24
C TYR A 75 -5.79 -10.11 -9.14
N ILE A 76 -5.69 -8.98 -9.85
CA ILE A 76 -6.78 -8.48 -10.70
C ILE A 76 -6.45 -8.74 -12.17
N LEU A 77 -7.27 -9.58 -12.79
CA LEU A 77 -7.26 -9.85 -14.22
C LEU A 77 -7.98 -8.71 -14.94
N ASP A 78 -7.30 -8.03 -15.85
CA ASP A 78 -7.84 -6.84 -16.52
C ASP A 78 -8.93 -7.22 -17.51
N SER A 79 -10.19 -6.92 -17.18
CA SER A 79 -11.34 -7.27 -18.01
C SER A 79 -11.27 -6.64 -19.41
N GLN A 80 -10.72 -5.43 -19.54
CA GLN A 80 -10.62 -4.74 -20.84
C GLN A 80 -9.61 -5.43 -21.76
N VAL A 81 -8.47 -5.87 -21.20
CA VAL A 81 -7.49 -6.68 -21.94
C VAL A 81 -8.12 -7.97 -22.42
N PHE A 82 -8.89 -8.63 -21.57
CA PHE A 82 -9.59 -9.87 -21.93
C PHE A 82 -10.62 -9.69 -23.04
N GLU A 83 -11.38 -8.59 -23.01
CA GLU A 83 -12.32 -8.25 -24.09
C GLU A 83 -11.59 -8.03 -25.42
N LEU A 84 -10.47 -7.31 -25.41
CA LEU A 84 -9.67 -7.08 -26.61
C LEU A 84 -9.08 -8.38 -27.17
N VAL A 85 -8.55 -9.25 -26.31
CA VAL A 85 -8.01 -10.56 -26.71
C VAL A 85 -9.10 -11.42 -27.32
N ARG A 86 -10.31 -11.42 -26.74
CA ARG A 86 -11.47 -12.17 -27.25
C ARG A 86 -11.96 -11.67 -28.60
N GLN A 87 -11.87 -10.37 -28.87
CA GLN A 87 -12.23 -9.77 -30.15
C GLN A 87 -11.18 -10.03 -31.24
N THR A 88 -9.91 -10.21 -30.85
CA THR A 88 -8.79 -10.31 -31.79
C THR A 88 -8.41 -11.74 -32.14
N LEU A 89 -8.53 -12.67 -31.19
CA LEU A 89 -8.10 -14.06 -31.33
C LEU A 89 -9.27 -15.03 -31.49
N SER A 90 -8.97 -16.29 -31.84
CA SER A 90 -9.95 -17.37 -31.78
C SER A 90 -10.37 -17.64 -30.34
N LEU A 91 -11.59 -18.19 -30.16
CA LEU A 91 -12.13 -18.55 -28.85
C LEU A 91 -11.16 -19.43 -28.05
N GLU A 92 -10.55 -20.42 -28.71
CA GLU A 92 -9.58 -21.34 -28.09
C GLU A 92 -8.34 -20.59 -27.57
N ALA A 93 -7.77 -19.69 -28.38
CA ALA A 93 -6.60 -18.91 -28.00
C ALA A 93 -6.91 -17.91 -26.87
N SER A 94 -8.11 -17.32 -26.86
CA SER A 94 -8.55 -16.43 -25.78
C SER A 94 -8.75 -17.17 -24.46
N GLU A 95 -9.33 -18.36 -24.48
CA GLU A 95 -9.47 -19.23 -23.30
C GLU A 95 -8.12 -19.73 -22.80
N GLU A 96 -7.19 -20.05 -23.70
CA GLU A 96 -5.82 -20.42 -23.33
C GLU A 96 -5.08 -19.25 -22.66
N PHE A 97 -5.18 -18.04 -23.23
CA PHE A 97 -4.64 -16.82 -22.61
C PHE A 97 -5.19 -16.63 -21.20
N ARG A 98 -6.50 -16.82 -21.02
CA ARG A 98 -7.15 -16.74 -19.71
C ARG A 98 -6.58 -17.71 -18.69
N ARG A 99 -6.51 -18.99 -19.04
CA ARG A 99 -5.97 -20.02 -18.15
C ARG A 99 -4.53 -19.75 -17.75
N ARG A 100 -3.70 -19.26 -18.69
CA ARG A 100 -2.30 -18.92 -18.41
C ARG A 100 -2.18 -17.76 -17.42
N GLU A 101 -2.99 -16.71 -17.58
CA GLU A 101 -2.99 -15.58 -16.64
C GLU A 101 -3.53 -15.97 -15.26
N GLU A 102 -4.55 -16.83 -15.18
CA GLU A 102 -5.07 -17.37 -13.91
C GLU A 102 -3.99 -18.19 -13.18
N VAL A 103 -3.32 -19.12 -13.87
CA VAL A 103 -2.23 -19.93 -13.31
C VAL A 103 -1.07 -19.05 -12.82
N MET A 104 -0.64 -18.07 -13.61
CA MET A 104 0.41 -17.12 -13.22
C MET A 104 0.01 -16.35 -11.95
N GLY A 105 -1.24 -15.88 -11.88
CA GLY A 105 -1.76 -15.19 -10.71
C GLY A 105 -1.78 -16.07 -9.46
N GLU A 106 -2.22 -17.33 -9.58
CA GLU A 106 -2.21 -18.29 -8.48
C GLU A 106 -0.80 -18.58 -7.97
N GLU A 107 0.15 -18.83 -8.86
CA GLU A 107 1.55 -19.07 -8.51
C GLU A 107 2.16 -17.88 -7.77
N LEU A 108 1.95 -16.67 -8.29
CA LEU A 108 2.44 -15.43 -7.66
C LEU A 108 1.84 -15.25 -6.25
N LEU A 109 0.52 -15.38 -6.12
CA LEU A 109 -0.18 -15.25 -4.84
C LEU A 109 0.29 -16.29 -3.84
N ASN A 110 0.47 -17.55 -4.25
CA ASN A 110 0.91 -18.63 -3.38
C ASN A 110 2.35 -18.40 -2.89
N ASN A 111 3.24 -17.96 -3.77
CA ASN A 111 4.63 -17.68 -3.42
C ASN A 111 4.74 -16.49 -2.46
N LEU A 112 4.01 -15.41 -2.71
CA LEU A 112 4.00 -14.24 -1.84
C LEU A 112 3.34 -14.52 -0.49
N ALA A 113 2.23 -15.27 -0.48
CA ALA A 113 1.57 -15.65 0.76
C ALA A 113 2.49 -16.46 1.66
N LYS A 114 3.19 -17.47 1.14
CA LYS A 114 4.16 -18.25 1.92
C LYS A 114 5.23 -17.37 2.58
N LYS A 115 5.77 -16.40 1.82
CA LYS A 115 6.78 -15.47 2.36
C LYS A 115 6.21 -14.59 3.48
N LEU A 116 5.04 -14.00 3.27
CA LEU A 116 4.35 -13.18 4.29
C LEU A 116 3.98 -14.01 5.54
N GLU A 117 3.45 -15.21 5.35
CA GLU A 117 3.12 -16.14 6.44
C GLU A 117 4.37 -16.57 7.22
N SER A 118 5.50 -16.75 6.54
CA SER A 118 6.79 -17.03 7.20
C SER A 118 7.29 -15.87 8.08
N CYS A 119 6.84 -14.64 7.79
CA CYS A 119 7.05 -13.46 8.63
C CYS A 119 5.99 -13.31 9.74
N GLY A 120 5.10 -14.29 9.94
CA GLY A 120 4.09 -14.28 10.99
C GLY A 120 2.79 -13.55 10.65
N LEU A 121 2.60 -13.12 9.41
CA LEU A 121 1.40 -12.40 8.98
C LEU A 121 0.24 -13.33 8.64
N ARG A 122 -1.00 -12.90 8.90
CA ARG A 122 -2.21 -13.59 8.45
C ARG A 122 -2.54 -13.16 7.04
N VAL A 123 -2.50 -14.09 6.09
CA VAL A 123 -2.66 -13.76 4.66
C VAL A 123 -3.95 -14.35 4.09
N GLN A 124 -4.71 -13.53 3.39
CA GLN A 124 -5.80 -13.93 2.52
C GLN A 124 -5.40 -13.71 1.06
N ARG A 125 -5.95 -14.52 0.16
CA ARG A 125 -5.67 -14.47 -1.27
C ARG A 125 -6.98 -14.40 -2.04
N ARG A 126 -7.02 -13.59 -3.10
CA ARG A 126 -8.17 -13.50 -4.01
C ARG A 126 -7.71 -13.23 -5.44
N ILE A 127 -8.35 -13.90 -6.40
CA ILE A 127 -8.22 -13.62 -7.83
C ILE A 127 -9.61 -13.26 -8.36
N PHE A 128 -9.70 -12.22 -9.19
CA PHE A 128 -10.94 -11.90 -9.91
C PHE A 128 -10.67 -11.04 -11.15
N PHE A 129 -11.66 -10.96 -12.04
CA PHE A 129 -11.66 -10.06 -13.19
C PHE A 129 -12.23 -8.70 -12.82
N GLY A 130 -11.59 -7.63 -13.27
CA GLY A 130 -12.05 -6.28 -12.98
C GLY A 130 -11.24 -5.19 -13.65
N ASN A 131 -11.52 -3.95 -13.24
CA ASN A 131 -10.74 -2.78 -13.56
C ASN A 131 -9.68 -2.56 -12.48
N LYS A 132 -8.42 -2.78 -12.85
CA LYS A 132 -7.28 -2.75 -11.92
C LYS A 132 -7.18 -1.50 -11.04
N SER A 133 -7.52 -0.31 -11.56
CA SER A 133 -7.49 0.91 -10.74
C SER A 133 -8.74 1.06 -9.88
N ASP A 134 -9.91 0.92 -10.48
CA ASP A 134 -11.17 1.26 -9.81
C ASP A 134 -11.49 0.24 -8.71
N ASP A 135 -11.19 -1.04 -8.95
CA ASP A 135 -11.37 -2.08 -7.94
C ASP A 135 -10.36 -1.98 -6.79
N VAL A 136 -9.11 -1.56 -7.05
CA VAL A 136 -8.15 -1.30 -5.98
C VAL A 136 -8.58 -0.11 -5.12
N ILE A 137 -9.04 0.98 -5.73
CA ILE A 137 -9.53 2.16 -5.00
C ILE A 137 -10.70 1.76 -4.10
N LYS A 138 -11.70 1.05 -4.65
CA LYS A 138 -12.87 0.57 -3.87
C LYS A 138 -12.49 -0.40 -2.75
N LEU A 139 -11.58 -1.34 -3.02
CA LEU A 139 -11.13 -2.28 -1.99
C LEU A 139 -10.40 -1.53 -0.86
N ALA A 140 -9.54 -0.58 -1.21
CA ALA A 140 -8.72 0.17 -0.26
C ALA A 140 -9.54 0.96 0.76
N GLU A 141 -10.78 1.38 0.45
CA GLU A 141 -11.70 2.02 1.42
C GLU A 141 -11.92 1.19 2.70
N ASN A 142 -11.77 -0.14 2.61
CA ASN A 142 -11.98 -1.07 3.71
C ASN A 142 -10.68 -1.54 4.39
N TYR A 143 -9.54 -0.97 4.02
CA TYR A 143 -8.22 -1.33 4.53
C TYR A 143 -7.53 -0.13 5.17
N ASN A 144 -6.58 -0.38 6.08
CA ASN A 144 -5.87 0.70 6.78
C ASN A 144 -4.61 1.16 6.03
N MET A 145 -4.09 0.33 5.12
CA MET A 145 -2.89 0.63 4.34
C MET A 145 -2.94 -0.09 3.00
N LEU A 146 -2.34 0.53 1.99
CA LEU A 146 -2.06 -0.10 0.70
C LEU A 146 -0.55 -0.33 0.58
N ALA A 147 -0.14 -1.52 0.13
CA ALA A 147 1.23 -1.77 -0.32
C ALA A 147 1.19 -2.18 -1.80
N ILE A 148 1.68 -1.31 -2.69
CA ILE A 148 1.53 -1.45 -4.13
C ILE A 148 2.88 -1.35 -4.85
N SER A 149 3.09 -2.22 -5.84
CA SER A 149 4.29 -2.14 -6.66
C SER A 149 4.25 -0.90 -7.55
N LYS A 150 5.38 -0.22 -7.72
CA LYS A 150 5.57 0.85 -8.71
C LYS A 150 5.27 0.41 -10.15
N ASN A 151 5.36 -0.90 -10.45
CA ASN A 151 5.08 -1.49 -11.75
C ASN A 151 3.61 -1.94 -11.92
N TYR A 152 2.76 -1.78 -10.91
CA TYR A 152 1.39 -2.30 -10.99
C TYR A 152 0.63 -1.69 -12.17
N GLY A 153 -0.02 -2.52 -12.98
CA GLY A 153 -0.79 -2.13 -14.16
C GLY A 153 0.02 -1.99 -15.45
N ALA A 154 1.32 -1.67 -15.38
CA ALA A 154 2.16 -1.46 -16.55
C ALA A 154 3.66 -1.48 -16.21
N GLU A 155 4.49 -1.96 -17.15
CA GLU A 155 5.94 -1.82 -17.01
C GLU A 155 6.35 -0.33 -16.94
N ILE A 156 7.29 -0.04 -16.06
CA ILE A 156 7.93 1.28 -15.95
C ILE A 156 8.70 1.58 -17.22
N THR A 157 8.46 2.76 -17.78
CA THR A 157 9.24 3.27 -18.92
C THR A 157 10.43 4.08 -18.42
N LYS A 158 11.42 4.35 -19.30
CA LYS A 158 12.56 5.21 -18.97
C LYS A 158 12.17 6.64 -18.54
N THR A 159 10.92 7.05 -18.79
CA THR A 159 10.45 8.42 -18.60
C THR A 159 9.65 8.63 -17.31
N SER A 160 9.17 7.58 -16.64
CA SER A 160 8.46 7.69 -15.37
C SER A 160 8.86 6.55 -14.44
N PRO A 161 9.35 6.81 -13.22
CA PRO A 161 9.73 5.78 -12.26
C PRO A 161 8.54 5.06 -11.61
N LEU A 162 7.31 5.36 -12.05
CA LEU A 162 6.07 4.83 -11.49
C LEU A 162 5.00 4.67 -12.58
N SER A 163 4.25 3.58 -12.52
CA SER A 163 3.14 3.30 -13.43
C SER A 163 2.05 4.38 -13.34
N PRO A 164 1.52 4.88 -14.47
CA PRO A 164 0.40 5.82 -14.46
C PRO A 164 -0.83 5.31 -13.69
N LEU A 165 -1.01 3.97 -13.65
CA LEU A 165 -2.11 3.38 -12.91
C LEU A 165 -1.94 3.53 -11.40
N VAL A 166 -0.70 3.39 -10.91
CA VAL A 166 -0.36 3.63 -9.51
C VAL A 166 -0.56 5.11 -9.17
N LEU A 167 -0.14 6.04 -10.05
CA LEU A 167 -0.42 7.48 -9.86
C LEU A 167 -1.92 7.76 -9.72
N LYS A 168 -2.75 7.19 -10.61
CA LYS A 168 -4.21 7.32 -10.53
C LYS A 168 -4.73 6.81 -9.19
N ILE A 169 -4.30 5.62 -8.76
CA ILE A 169 -4.75 5.04 -7.48
C ILE A 169 -4.38 5.97 -6.32
N LEU A 170 -3.12 6.40 -6.21
CA LEU A 170 -2.63 7.26 -5.13
C LEU A 170 -3.41 8.57 -5.01
N GLN A 171 -3.83 9.17 -6.12
CA GLN A 171 -4.60 10.42 -6.13
C GLN A 171 -6.01 10.28 -5.51
N HIS A 172 -6.52 9.06 -5.35
CA HIS A 172 -7.87 8.79 -4.85
C HIS A 172 -7.88 8.15 -3.45
N LEU A 173 -6.71 7.94 -2.83
CA LEU A 173 -6.62 7.28 -1.53
C LEU A 173 -6.33 8.27 -0.41
N GLU A 174 -7.01 8.07 0.71
CA GLU A 174 -6.79 8.81 1.96
C GLU A 174 -6.02 7.99 3.01
N ILE A 175 -5.68 6.73 2.69
CA ILE A 175 -4.95 5.83 3.57
C ILE A 175 -3.44 5.88 3.30
N PRO A 176 -2.58 5.55 4.29
CA PRO A 176 -1.16 5.35 4.07
C PRO A 176 -0.86 4.36 2.94
N VAL A 177 0.10 4.69 2.09
CA VAL A 177 0.52 3.83 0.98
C VAL A 177 2.03 3.61 1.02
N ILE A 178 2.44 2.33 0.93
CA ILE A 178 3.82 1.93 0.67
C ILE A 178 3.94 1.60 -0.81
N ILE A 179 4.88 2.27 -1.47
CA ILE A 179 5.22 2.00 -2.87
C ILE A 179 6.56 1.27 -2.90
N TYR A 180 6.61 0.12 -3.58
CA TYR A 180 7.81 -0.71 -3.69
C TYR A 180 8.22 -1.00 -5.14
#